data_AF-A0A947G4G6-F1
#
_entry.id   AF-A0A947G4G6-F1
#
_cell.length_a   1.000
_cell.length_b   1.000
_cell.length_c   1.000
_cell.angle_alpha   90.00
_cell.angle_beta   90.00
_cell.angle_gamma   90.00
#
_symmetry.space_group_name_H-M   'P 1'
#
loop_
_entity.id
_entity.type
_entity.pdbx_description
1 polymer ?
#
loop_
_entity_poly.entity_id
_entity_poly.type
_entity_poly.pdbx_seq_one_letter_code
_entity_poly.pdbx_strand_id
1 'polypeptide(L)'
;MATVLELVFKYRQLVGTCESGAGLSLDDIEVVSTIEALFAVEANDPRSRRWRDRPLLGSENVNLSALMRGNKVCDRVGVIALGPEGLVCSRAPWVSEGEILELIIDDAELDVSYRFMAQVIWAEDDQDDSMEVELRFTGIPVLVRYGEHSTRPASHGDEAPVENTPKPQAVIVEQAMDLDAALETALSTAA
;
A
#
# COMPACT_ATOMS: atom_id res chain seq x y z
N MET A 1 -1.10 -12.98 -11.18
CA MET A 1 -1.05 -13.40 -9.75
C MET A 1 -1.38 -12.19 -8.94
N ALA A 2 -2.19 -12.32 -7.89
CA ALA A 2 -2.44 -11.22 -6.97
C ALA A 2 -1.27 -11.11 -6.00
N THR A 3 -0.68 -9.93 -5.88
CA THR A 3 0.40 -9.67 -4.92
C THR A 3 -0.19 -9.46 -3.52
N VAL A 4 0.61 -9.66 -2.48
CA VAL A 4 0.24 -9.36 -1.08
C VAL A 4 -0.25 -7.91 -0.94
N LEU A 5 0.42 -7.00 -1.64
CA LEU A 5 0.06 -5.59 -1.66
C LEU A 5 -1.30 -5.34 -2.31
N GLU A 6 -1.60 -6.01 -3.42
CA GLU A 6 -2.92 -5.94 -4.06
C GLU A 6 -4.02 -6.48 -3.12
N LEU A 7 -3.78 -7.58 -2.42
CA LEU A 7 -4.73 -8.16 -1.46
C LEU A 7 -5.01 -7.20 -0.30
N VAL A 8 -3.98 -6.61 0.29
CA VAL A 8 -4.12 -5.62 1.38
C VAL A 8 -4.83 -4.36 0.89
N PHE A 9 -4.52 -3.90 -0.33
CA PHE A 9 -5.23 -2.78 -0.95
C PHE A 9 -6.74 -3.07 -1.07
N LYS A 10 -7.12 -4.22 -1.65
CA LYS A 10 -8.52 -4.62 -1.83
C LYS A 10 -9.24 -4.74 -0.49
N TYR A 11 -8.62 -5.39 0.49
CA TYR A 11 -9.18 -5.51 1.83
C TYR A 11 -9.49 -4.14 2.44
N ARG A 12 -8.51 -3.23 2.44
CA ARG A 12 -8.66 -1.89 3.00
C ARG A 12 -9.68 -1.04 2.24
N GLN A 13 -9.83 -1.24 0.93
CA GLN A 13 -10.87 -0.58 0.14
C GLN A 13 -12.28 -1.02 0.56
N LEU A 14 -12.50 -2.32 0.72
CA LEU A 14 -13.80 -2.89 1.13
C LEU A 14 -14.12 -2.54 2.59
N VAL A 15 -13.17 -2.74 3.51
CA VAL A 15 -13.35 -2.37 4.92
C VAL A 15 -13.58 -0.87 5.06
N GLY A 16 -12.82 -0.04 4.35
CA GLY A 16 -13.01 1.42 4.35
C GLY A 16 -14.38 1.84 3.78
N THR A 17 -14.91 1.12 2.80
CA THR A 17 -16.27 1.31 2.29
C THR A 17 -17.30 1.01 3.39
N CYS A 18 -17.13 -0.10 4.11
CA CYS A 18 -17.95 -0.47 5.26
C CYS A 18 -17.88 0.57 6.40
N GLU A 19 -16.67 1.04 6.75
CA GLU A 19 -16.42 2.09 7.77
C GLU A 19 -17.09 3.43 7.41
N SER A 20 -17.24 3.73 6.12
CA SER A 20 -17.94 4.93 5.64
C SER A 20 -19.48 4.85 5.77
N GLY A 21 -20.00 3.68 6.15
CA GLY A 21 -21.44 3.39 6.25
C GLY A 21 -22.07 2.92 4.95
N ALA A 22 -21.28 2.70 3.90
CA ALA A 22 -21.73 2.02 2.70
C ALA A 22 -21.74 0.50 2.95
N GLY A 23 -22.83 -0.17 2.57
CA GLY A 23 -22.91 -1.63 2.68
C GLY A 23 -21.97 -2.32 1.69
N LEU A 24 -21.51 -3.51 2.05
CA LEU A 24 -20.82 -4.43 1.15
C LEU A 24 -21.83 -5.35 0.47
N SER A 25 -21.56 -5.74 -0.78
CA SER A 25 -22.31 -6.81 -1.43
C SER A 25 -21.95 -8.18 -0.82
N LEU A 26 -22.71 -9.23 -1.16
CA LEU A 26 -22.39 -10.59 -0.71
C LEU A 26 -21.01 -11.02 -1.25
N ASP A 27 -20.74 -10.73 -2.52
CA ASP A 27 -19.48 -11.04 -3.19
C ASP A 27 -18.30 -10.32 -2.52
N ASP A 28 -18.48 -9.05 -2.14
CA ASP A 28 -17.46 -8.29 -1.40
C ASP A 28 -17.17 -8.91 -0.03
N ILE A 29 -18.20 -9.39 0.67
CA ILE A 29 -18.05 -10.07 1.97
C ILE A 29 -17.26 -11.37 1.81
N GLU A 30 -17.52 -12.13 0.75
CA GLU A 30 -16.77 -13.35 0.43
C GLU A 30 -15.30 -13.05 0.12
N VAL A 31 -15.02 -11.96 -0.60
CA VAL A 31 -13.66 -11.49 -0.88
C VAL A 31 -12.95 -11.11 0.42
N VAL A 32 -13.57 -10.30 1.28
CA VAL A 32 -13.01 -9.93 2.60
C VAL A 32 -12.71 -11.18 3.42
N SER A 33 -13.67 -12.09 3.53
CA SER A 33 -13.53 -13.33 4.31
C SER A 33 -12.39 -14.22 3.79
N THR A 34 -12.24 -14.28 2.47
CA THR A 34 -11.14 -15.03 1.82
C THR A 34 -9.78 -14.42 2.15
N ILE A 35 -9.66 -13.09 2.06
CA ILE A 35 -8.41 -12.39 2.39
C ILE A 35 -8.07 -12.57 3.88
N GLU A 36 -9.04 -12.46 4.78
CA GLU A 36 -8.83 -12.71 6.22
C GLU A 36 -8.36 -14.13 6.48
N ALA A 37 -8.93 -15.13 5.79
CA ALA A 37 -8.49 -16.51 5.93
C ALA A 37 -7.03 -16.72 5.49
N LEU A 38 -6.58 -16.07 4.40
CA LEU A 38 -5.19 -16.14 3.94
C LEU A 38 -4.23 -15.62 5.02
N PHE A 39 -4.51 -14.44 5.58
CA PHE A 39 -3.66 -13.83 6.61
C PHE A 39 -3.79 -14.52 7.99
N ALA A 40 -4.91 -15.19 8.27
CA ALA A 40 -5.10 -15.96 9.50
C ALA A 40 -4.24 -17.25 9.55
N VAL A 41 -3.98 -17.87 8.40
CA VAL A 41 -3.15 -19.09 8.31
C VAL A 41 -1.68 -18.77 8.65
N GLU A 42 -1.18 -17.62 8.21
CA GLU A 42 0.21 -17.19 8.40
C GLU A 42 0.52 -16.65 9.81
N ALA A 43 -0.49 -16.15 10.51
CA ALA A 43 -0.38 -15.70 11.91
C ALA A 43 0.07 -16.81 12.89
N ASN A 44 0.04 -18.09 12.47
CA ASN A 44 0.45 -19.23 13.27
C ASN A 44 1.94 -19.60 13.15
N ASP A 45 2.76 -18.89 12.36
CA ASP A 45 4.22 -19.12 12.35
C ASP A 45 4.86 -18.60 13.67
N PRO A 46 5.47 -19.47 14.50
CA PRO A 46 6.18 -19.05 15.71
C PRO A 46 7.37 -18.10 15.44
N ARG A 47 7.81 -17.93 14.19
CA ARG A 47 8.81 -16.92 13.79
C ARG A 47 8.22 -15.51 13.58
N SER A 48 6.92 -15.37 13.31
CA SER A 48 6.24 -14.06 13.23
C SER A 48 6.01 -13.43 14.62
N ARG A 49 6.24 -14.19 15.70
CA ARG A 49 6.11 -13.73 17.10
C ARG A 49 7.20 -12.77 17.59
N ARG A 50 8.06 -12.23 16.71
CA ARG A 50 9.17 -11.36 17.12
C ARG A 50 8.83 -9.88 17.31
N TRP A 51 7.59 -9.45 17.10
CA TRP A 51 7.21 -8.02 17.13
C TRP A 51 6.39 -7.64 18.39
N ARG A 52 6.54 -8.51 19.40
CA ARG A 52 6.71 -8.30 20.84
C ARG A 52 5.69 -7.62 21.77
N ASP A 53 4.45 -7.27 21.38
CA ASP A 53 3.29 -7.30 22.33
C ASP A 53 1.92 -7.01 21.68
N ARG A 54 1.89 -6.57 20.41
CA ARG A 54 0.65 -6.41 19.64
C ARG A 54 0.92 -6.66 18.14
N PRO A 55 0.95 -7.92 17.68
CA PRO A 55 1.15 -8.17 16.25
C PRO A 55 0.02 -7.50 15.46
N LEU A 56 0.38 -6.74 14.41
CA LEU A 56 -0.54 -6.49 13.29
C LEU A 56 -1.13 -7.83 12.88
N LEU A 57 -2.46 -7.95 12.86
CA LEU A 57 -3.10 -9.24 12.59
C LEU A 57 -2.65 -9.76 11.22
N GLY A 58 -1.99 -10.93 11.21
CA GLY A 58 -1.58 -11.63 9.99
C GLY A 58 -0.72 -10.78 9.04
N SER A 59 0.47 -10.36 9.46
CA SER A 59 1.41 -9.69 8.55
C SER A 59 2.36 -10.69 7.90
N GLU A 60 2.59 -10.51 6.60
CA GLU A 60 3.53 -11.29 5.79
C GLU A 60 4.86 -10.52 5.65
N ASN A 61 5.99 -11.24 5.65
CA ASN A 61 7.29 -10.61 5.39
C ASN A 61 7.42 -10.29 3.91
N VAL A 62 7.64 -9.02 3.60
CA VAL A 62 7.76 -8.52 2.23
C VAL A 62 9.08 -7.77 2.06
N ASN A 63 9.46 -7.50 0.81
CA ASN A 63 10.60 -6.64 0.51
C ASN A 63 10.20 -5.64 -0.58
N LEU A 64 9.43 -4.63 -0.17
CA LEU A 64 8.90 -3.60 -1.07
C LEU A 64 9.57 -2.26 -0.78
N SER A 65 9.56 -1.36 -1.77
CA SER A 65 9.98 0.03 -1.56
C SER A 65 8.76 0.92 -1.46
N ALA A 66 8.81 1.88 -0.55
CA ALA A 66 7.78 2.90 -0.43
C ALA A 66 8.38 4.30 -0.31
N LEU A 67 7.62 5.30 -0.73
CA LEU A 67 7.86 6.70 -0.41
C LEU A 67 7.01 7.07 0.80
N MET A 68 7.67 7.46 1.90
CA MET A 68 7.03 7.94 3.12
C MET A 68 6.98 9.47 3.08
N ARG A 69 5.77 10.03 3.22
CA ARG A 69 5.51 11.46 3.18
C ARG A 69 4.76 11.90 4.43
N GLY A 70 5.36 12.86 5.13
CA GLY A 70 4.76 13.53 6.28
C GLY A 70 4.90 15.05 6.15
N ASN A 71 4.63 15.77 7.24
CA ASN A 71 4.77 17.23 7.22
C ASN A 71 6.23 17.69 7.04
N LYS A 72 7.19 16.87 7.50
CA LYS A 72 8.63 17.16 7.48
C LYS A 72 9.47 16.08 6.81
N VAL A 73 8.81 15.06 6.25
CA VAL A 73 9.43 13.83 5.79
C VAL A 73 9.00 13.57 4.35
N CYS A 74 9.96 13.19 3.50
CA CYS A 74 9.69 12.76 2.13
C CYS A 74 10.83 11.82 1.67
N ASP A 75 10.90 10.64 2.26
CA ASP A 75 12.04 9.73 2.12
C ASP A 75 11.60 8.36 1.60
N ARG A 76 12.53 7.67 0.92
CA ARG A 76 12.33 6.28 0.52
C ARG A 76 12.63 5.36 1.69
N VAL A 77 11.71 4.45 1.95
CA VAL A 77 11.77 3.46 3.04
C VAL A 77 11.60 2.06 2.47
N GLY A 78 12.03 1.05 3.21
CA GLY A 78 11.78 -0.36 2.88
C GLY A 78 10.60 -0.90 3.68
N VAL A 79 9.59 -1.47 3.03
CA VAL A 79 8.49 -2.18 3.72
C VAL A 79 8.94 -3.61 3.92
N ILE A 80 9.02 -4.04 5.19
CA ILE A 80 9.55 -5.35 5.59
C ILE A 80 8.45 -6.32 6.04
N ALA A 81 7.32 -5.78 6.49
CA ALA A 81 6.14 -6.56 6.83
C ALA A 81 4.89 -5.80 6.39
N LEU A 82 3.89 -6.51 5.88
CA LEU A 82 2.65 -5.93 5.38
C LEU A 82 1.47 -6.84 5.76
N GLY A 83 0.40 -6.26 6.27
CA GLY A 83 -0.83 -6.97 6.58
C GLY A 83 -2.07 -6.09 6.43
N PRO A 84 -3.27 -6.66 6.61
CA PRO A 84 -4.54 -5.95 6.44
C PRO A 84 -4.69 -4.72 7.33
N GLU A 85 -4.09 -4.73 8.53
CA GLU A 85 -4.20 -3.64 9.50
C GLU A 85 -3.12 -2.55 9.34
N GLY A 86 -2.00 -2.87 8.70
CA GLY A 86 -0.84 -2.00 8.73
C GLY A 86 0.41 -2.61 8.13
N LEU A 87 1.54 -1.97 8.37
CA LEU A 87 2.83 -2.41 7.87
C LEU A 87 3.97 -1.97 8.78
N VAL A 88 5.14 -2.53 8.54
CA VAL A 88 6.39 -2.11 9.17
C VAL A 88 7.37 -1.63 8.12
N CYS A 89 7.97 -0.47 8.37
CA CYS A 89 9.02 0.11 7.56
C CYS A 89 10.38 -0.01 8.27
N SER A 90 11.41 -0.37 7.51
CA SER A 90 12.83 -0.21 7.88
C SER A 90 13.42 1.01 7.18
N ARG A 91 14.57 1.48 7.69
CA ARG A 91 15.29 2.65 7.17
C ARG A 91 14.38 3.89 7.11
N ALA A 92 13.44 3.99 8.03
CA ALA A 92 12.56 5.13 8.12
C ALA A 92 13.32 6.33 8.70
N PRO A 93 13.00 7.55 8.26
CA PRO A 93 13.50 8.77 8.91
C PRO A 93 12.85 8.93 10.28
N TRP A 94 13.34 9.90 11.05
CA TRP A 94 12.78 10.19 12.36
C TRP A 94 11.32 10.65 12.27
N VAL A 95 10.43 9.91 12.94
CA VAL A 95 8.98 10.17 13.00
C VAL A 95 8.47 10.03 14.42
N SER A 96 7.41 10.76 14.77
CA SER A 96 6.82 10.70 16.11
C SER A 96 5.66 9.71 16.18
N GLU A 97 5.53 9.01 17.31
CA GLU A 97 4.33 8.22 17.59
C GLU A 97 3.06 9.07 17.48
N GLY A 98 2.02 8.48 16.90
CA GLY A 98 0.74 9.14 16.62
C GLY A 98 0.71 10.04 15.40
N GLU A 99 1.85 10.32 14.74
CA GLU A 99 1.89 11.08 13.48
C GLU A 99 1.18 10.32 12.37
N ILE A 100 0.47 11.05 11.50
CA ILE A 100 -0.20 10.49 10.32
C ILE A 100 0.66 10.78 9.09
N LEU A 101 0.98 9.72 8.35
CA LEU A 101 1.86 9.72 7.20
C LEU A 101 1.12 9.18 5.98
N GLU A 102 1.50 9.67 4.80
CA GLU A 102 1.15 9.11 3.51
C GLU A 102 2.26 8.15 3.07
N LEU A 103 1.89 6.96 2.62
CA LEU A 103 2.80 5.97 2.05
C LEU A 103 2.39 5.70 0.62
N ILE A 104 3.36 5.76 -0.30
CA ILE A 104 3.19 5.32 -1.69
C ILE A 104 4.06 4.10 -1.87
N ILE A 105 3.46 2.92 -1.99
CA ILE A 105 4.15 1.63 -2.10
C ILE A 105 4.11 1.20 -3.57
N ASP A 106 5.27 0.88 -4.12
CA ASP A 106 5.40 0.47 -5.51
C ASP A 106 5.22 -1.06 -5.63
N ASP A 107 4.30 -1.49 -6.49
CA ASP A 107 4.17 -2.88 -6.93
C ASP A 107 4.88 -3.03 -8.27
N ALA A 108 6.13 -3.49 -8.21
CA ALA A 108 6.95 -3.68 -9.41
C ALA A 108 6.45 -4.82 -10.30
N GLU A 109 5.66 -5.77 -9.77
CA GLU A 109 5.12 -6.89 -10.56
C GLU A 109 3.92 -6.45 -11.39
N LEU A 110 3.09 -5.58 -10.83
CA LEU A 110 1.88 -5.08 -11.46
C LEU A 110 2.05 -3.72 -12.16
N ASP A 111 3.23 -3.09 -12.04
CA ASP A 111 3.54 -1.74 -12.56
C ASP A 111 2.52 -0.69 -12.11
N VAL A 112 2.15 -0.75 -10.83
CA VAL A 112 1.23 0.19 -10.18
C VAL A 112 1.76 0.61 -8.82
N SER A 113 1.30 1.75 -8.32
CA SER A 113 1.59 2.16 -6.94
C SER A 113 0.30 2.30 -6.15
N TYR A 114 0.36 2.01 -4.87
CA TYR A 114 -0.77 2.14 -3.96
C TYR A 114 -0.47 3.17 -2.90
N ARG A 115 -1.41 4.08 -2.70
CA ARG A 115 -1.32 5.10 -1.66
C ARG A 115 -2.14 4.72 -0.46
N PHE A 116 -1.50 4.71 0.71
CA PHE A 116 -2.11 4.50 2.02
C PHE A 116 -1.90 5.72 2.91
N MET A 117 -2.87 5.99 3.78
CA MET A 117 -2.66 6.84 4.96
C MET A 117 -2.44 5.93 6.16
N ALA A 118 -1.46 6.23 7.01
CA ALA A 118 -1.18 5.40 8.16
C ALA A 118 -0.74 6.23 9.36
N GLN A 119 -1.06 5.76 10.56
CA GLN A 119 -0.64 6.35 11.82
C GLN A 119 0.54 5.59 12.40
N VAL A 120 1.57 6.30 12.86
CA VAL A 120 2.69 5.73 13.62
C VAL A 120 2.18 5.17 14.95
N ILE A 121 2.35 3.86 15.15
CA ILE A 121 1.98 3.18 16.38
C ILE A 121 3.15 3.14 17.35
N TRP A 122 4.34 2.82 16.84
CA TRP A 122 5.60 2.91 17.57
C TRP A 122 6.75 3.11 16.56
N ALA A 123 7.87 3.61 17.07
CA ALA A 123 9.11 3.75 16.32
C ALA A 123 10.30 3.41 17.22
N GLU A 124 11.23 2.59 16.73
CA GLU A 124 12.46 2.22 17.43
C GLU A 124 13.67 2.62 16.59
N ASP A 125 14.70 3.12 17.24
CA ASP A 125 15.97 3.40 16.59
C ASP A 125 16.61 2.06 16.16
N ASP A 126 16.85 1.93 14.86
CA ASP A 126 17.74 0.91 14.32
C ASP A 126 19.17 1.44 14.31
N GLN A 127 20.13 0.54 14.12
CA GLN A 127 21.52 0.93 13.88
C GLN A 127 21.60 1.84 12.63
N ASP A 128 22.62 2.70 12.59
CA ASP A 128 22.92 3.60 11.46
C ASP A 128 21.89 4.74 11.21
N ASP A 129 21.51 5.48 12.26
CA ASP A 129 20.69 6.71 12.20
C ASP A 129 19.35 6.55 11.45
N SER A 130 18.81 5.33 11.46
CA SER A 130 17.57 4.98 10.78
C SER A 130 16.60 4.32 11.75
N MET A 131 15.30 4.37 11.47
CA MET A 131 14.28 3.83 12.36
C MET A 131 13.55 2.63 11.75
N GLU A 132 13.11 1.74 12.62
CA GLU A 132 12.04 0.78 12.34
C GLU A 132 10.72 1.35 12.87
N VAL A 133 9.68 1.35 12.04
CA VAL A 133 8.42 2.04 12.33
C VAL A 133 7.25 1.15 11.99
N GLU A 134 6.37 0.90 12.98
CA GLU A 134 5.08 0.26 12.75
C GLU A 134 4.00 1.31 12.49
N LEU A 135 3.24 1.06 11.42
CA LEU A 135 2.23 1.96 10.89
C LEU A 135 0.90 1.21 10.81
N ARG A 136 -0.17 1.77 11.38
CA ARG A 136 -1.53 1.26 11.21
C ARG A 136 -2.24 2.02 10.11
N PHE A 137 -2.86 1.31 9.17
CA PHE A 137 -3.62 1.95 8.11
C PHE A 137 -4.83 2.71 8.64
N THR A 138 -5.12 3.83 7.99
CA THR A 138 -6.25 4.70 8.28
C THR A 138 -6.92 5.10 6.96
N GLY A 139 -8.25 5.22 6.98
CA GLY A 139 -9.02 5.59 5.79
C GLY A 139 -8.95 4.57 4.66
N ILE A 140 -9.30 5.04 3.46
CA ILE A 140 -9.43 4.24 2.23
C ILE A 140 -8.18 4.48 1.37
N PRO A 141 -7.46 3.43 0.97
CA PRO A 141 -6.30 3.58 0.09
C PRO A 141 -6.74 3.92 -1.34
N VAL A 142 -5.80 4.42 -2.14
CA VAL A 142 -6.05 4.82 -3.53
C VAL A 142 -5.01 4.20 -4.45
N LEU A 143 -5.46 3.62 -5.56
CA LEU A 143 -4.60 3.19 -6.65
C LEU A 143 -4.01 4.42 -7.36
N VAL A 144 -2.70 4.48 -7.48
CA VAL A 144 -1.96 5.50 -8.18
C VAL A 144 -1.38 4.87 -9.45
N ARG A 145 -1.89 5.31 -10.60
CA ARG A 145 -1.25 5.04 -11.89
C ARG A 145 -0.47 6.27 -12.29
N TYR A 146 0.84 6.13 -12.43
CA TYR A 146 1.59 7.13 -13.18
C TYR A 146 1.13 6.99 -14.63
N GLY A 147 0.54 8.05 -15.19
CA GLY A 147 0.32 8.09 -16.64
C GLY A 147 1.66 7.86 -17.33
N GLU A 148 1.63 7.29 -18.55
CA GLU A 148 2.85 7.07 -19.35
C GLU A 148 3.79 8.26 -19.16
N HIS A 149 4.98 8.00 -18.62
CA HIS A 149 6.03 9.00 -18.59
C HIS A 149 6.22 9.41 -20.05
N SER A 150 5.61 10.52 -20.46
CA SER A 150 6.04 11.25 -21.64
C SER A 150 7.52 11.46 -21.37
N THR A 151 8.33 10.68 -22.09
CA THR A 151 9.77 10.84 -22.13
C THR A 151 9.96 12.23 -22.69
N ARG A 152 10.06 13.21 -21.78
CA ARG A 152 10.38 14.58 -22.15
C ARG A 152 11.74 14.48 -22.83
N PRO A 153 11.85 14.72 -24.15
CA PRO A 153 13.14 14.70 -24.80
C PRO A 153 14.02 15.71 -24.07
N ALA A 154 15.25 15.30 -23.77
CA ALA A 154 16.23 16.13 -23.08
C ALA A 154 16.29 17.50 -23.79
N SER A 155 15.83 18.54 -23.09
CA SER A 155 15.85 19.89 -23.64
C SER A 155 17.29 20.38 -23.68
N HIS A 156 17.94 20.25 -24.82
CA HIS A 156 18.96 21.21 -25.23
C HIS A 156 18.28 22.58 -25.36
N GLY A 157 18.89 23.59 -24.73
CA GLY A 157 18.37 24.94 -24.72
C GLY A 157 18.32 25.54 -26.12
N ASP A 158 17.19 26.17 -26.43
CA ASP A 158 17.15 27.46 -27.10
C ASP A 158 15.78 28.11 -26.84
N GLU A 159 15.78 29.43 -26.70
CA GLU A 159 14.67 30.25 -26.21
C GLU A 159 13.50 30.44 -27.21
N ALA A 160 12.33 30.77 -26.62
CA ALA A 160 11.14 31.49 -27.15
C ALA A 160 9.96 30.69 -27.74
N PRO A 161 8.74 31.27 -27.80
CA PRO A 161 7.99 31.99 -26.77
C PRO A 161 6.62 31.32 -26.47
N VAL A 162 5.96 31.81 -25.41
CA VAL A 162 4.69 31.34 -24.80
C VAL A 162 3.54 31.17 -25.80
N GLU A 163 3.00 29.95 -25.91
CA GLU A 163 1.70 29.69 -26.55
C GLU A 163 0.77 28.90 -25.61
N ASN A 164 -0.47 29.37 -25.55
CA ASN A 164 -1.47 29.13 -24.52
C ASN A 164 -2.33 27.92 -24.93
N THR A 165 -2.34 26.82 -24.19
CA THR A 165 -3.29 25.69 -24.41
C THR A 165 -3.69 25.00 -23.10
N PRO A 166 -4.89 24.38 -23.06
CA PRO A 166 -5.71 24.32 -21.86
C PRO A 166 -5.36 23.16 -20.92
N LYS A 167 -5.66 23.34 -19.62
CA LYS A 167 -5.50 22.34 -18.56
C LYS A 167 -6.20 21.01 -18.94
N PRO A 168 -5.51 19.85 -18.86
CA PRO A 168 -6.18 18.56 -19.02
C PRO A 168 -7.07 18.30 -17.81
N GLN A 169 -8.34 18.00 -18.09
CA GLN A 169 -9.32 17.53 -17.10
C GLN A 169 -9.00 16.08 -16.74
N ALA A 170 -9.04 15.75 -15.45
CA ALA A 170 -8.92 14.38 -14.97
C ALA A 170 -10.08 13.55 -15.55
N VAL A 171 -9.74 12.47 -16.26
CA VAL A 171 -10.71 11.48 -16.74
C VAL A 171 -10.77 10.37 -15.70
N ILE A 172 -11.92 10.25 -15.02
CA ILE A 172 -12.25 9.09 -14.19
C ILE A 172 -12.68 8.00 -15.16
N VAL A 173 -11.86 6.95 -15.27
CA VAL A 173 -12.21 5.74 -16.04
C VAL A 173 -12.61 4.68 -15.02
N GLU A 174 -13.91 4.44 -14.88
CA GLU A 174 -14.42 3.24 -14.24
C GLU A 174 -14.20 2.06 -15.20
N GLN A 175 -13.36 1.11 -14.82
CA GLN A 175 -13.29 -0.19 -15.48
C GLN A 175 -13.47 -1.29 -14.43
N ALA A 176 -14.56 -2.03 -14.58
CA ALA A 176 -14.78 -3.31 -13.95
C ALA A 176 -13.72 -4.29 -14.48
N MET A 177 -12.97 -4.92 -13.57
CA MET A 177 -12.01 -5.98 -13.88
C MET A 177 -12.59 -7.32 -13.43
N ASP A 178 -12.52 -8.30 -14.34
CA ASP A 178 -12.98 -9.69 -14.14
C ASP A 178 -12.30 -10.34 -12.92
N LEU A 179 -13.09 -10.58 -11.87
CA LEU A 179 -12.68 -11.12 -10.57
C LEU A 179 -12.33 -12.62 -10.62
N ASP A 180 -12.95 -13.38 -11.51
CA ASP A 180 -12.92 -14.85 -11.46
C ASP A 180 -11.55 -15.46 -11.79
N ALA A 181 -10.80 -14.85 -12.72
CA ALA A 181 -9.52 -15.41 -13.17
C ALA A 181 -8.40 -15.28 -12.12
N ALA A 182 -8.46 -14.24 -11.27
CA ALA A 182 -7.46 -14.00 -10.24
C ALA A 182 -7.62 -14.97 -9.04
N LEU A 183 -8.87 -15.31 -8.70
CA LEU A 183 -9.23 -16.19 -7.58
C LEU A 183 -8.90 -17.66 -7.86
N GLU A 184 -9.14 -18.17 -9.07
CA GLU A 184 -8.77 -19.55 -9.42
C GLU A 184 -7.26 -19.79 -9.37
N THR A 185 -6.45 -18.78 -9.70
CA THR A 185 -5.00 -18.91 -9.70
C THR A 185 -4.44 -19.02 -8.28
N ALA A 186 -4.98 -18.25 -7.32
CA ALA A 186 -4.53 -18.28 -5.93
C ALA A 186 -4.85 -19.62 -5.25
N LEU A 187 -6.02 -20.20 -5.54
CA LEU A 187 -6.45 -21.49 -4.98
C LEU A 187 -5.66 -22.68 -5.56
N SER A 188 -5.18 -22.60 -6.80
CA SER A 188 -4.41 -23.69 -7.42
C SER A 188 -2.97 -23.80 -6.91
N THR A 189 -2.39 -22.75 -6.33
CA THR A 189 -1.02 -22.76 -5.76
C THR A 189 -0.96 -23.17 -4.29
N ALA A 190 -2.11 -23.30 -3.62
CA ALA A 190 -2.21 -23.67 -2.21
C ALA A 190 -2.50 -25.18 -1.97
N ALA A 191 -2.56 -25.99 -3.04
CA ALA A 191 -2.77 -27.44 -3.00
C ALA A 191 -1.49 -28.20 -3.40
#